data_AF-A0A6L8MTP4-F1
#
_entry.id   AF-A0A6L8MTP4-F1
#
_cell.length_a   1.000
_cell.length_b   1.000
_cell.length_c   1.000
_cell.angle_alpha   90.00
_cell.angle_beta   90.00
_cell.angle_gamma   90.00
#
_symmetry.space_group_name_H-M   'P 1'
#
loop_
_entity.id
_entity.type
_entity.pdbx_description
1 polymer ?
#
loop_
_entity_poly.entity_id
_entity_poly.type
_entity_poly.pdbx_seq_one_letter_code
_entity_poly.pdbx_strand_id
1 'polypeptide(L)'
;MDSQSTGQQRDSIYIQGGLKFQTLCATCNNHRLGLDYDPELKYFVDQMRIGMQAVVRNVVLPRIVRVEVDLHLVARSVIGHILAAHAVEDTQTWRQDIGASESLRQYFLHSDRAFPDDWRLYCWPYLSRKQVILRHAGWMDISLPDAGDKTVYGHIMKFLPFGFWLVHNRPLDFIIDALDITPRGVPDSVQEAISFDLRRTPHYLYPENPAGHQIMLFNNQQSSVAEPAPVRAKSRL
;
A
#
# COMPACT_ATOMS: atom_id res chain seq x y z
N MET A 1 29.88 16.45 -48.31
CA MET A 1 30.34 15.12 -47.87
C MET A 1 30.76 15.25 -46.42
N ASP A 2 29.85 15.68 -45.54
CA ASP A 2 28.74 14.90 -44.93
C ASP A 2 29.33 14.03 -43.81
N SER A 3 28.85 14.00 -42.58
CA SER A 3 27.77 14.70 -41.87
C SER A 3 28.02 14.38 -40.39
N GLN A 4 28.20 15.39 -39.53
CA GLN A 4 28.25 15.17 -38.08
C GLN A 4 26.82 15.35 -37.54
N SER A 5 26.15 14.23 -37.27
CA SER A 5 24.83 14.22 -36.63
C SER A 5 24.97 14.53 -35.13
N THR A 6 24.56 15.74 -34.79
CA THR A 6 24.01 16.21 -33.51
C THR A 6 23.58 15.10 -32.54
N GLY A 7 24.42 14.82 -31.54
CA GLY A 7 24.00 14.15 -30.32
C GLY A 7 23.16 15.12 -29.49
N GLN A 8 21.85 14.85 -29.42
CA GLN A 8 20.88 15.63 -28.65
C GLN A 8 21.37 15.87 -27.21
N GLN A 9 21.49 17.15 -26.90
CA GLN A 9 21.53 17.70 -25.55
C GLN A 9 20.30 17.18 -24.80
N ARG A 10 20.51 16.30 -23.80
CA ARG A 10 19.43 15.88 -22.90
C ARG A 10 19.02 17.09 -22.09
N ASP A 11 17.82 17.58 -22.38
CA ASP A 11 17.18 18.65 -21.63
C ASP A 11 17.19 18.33 -20.13
N SER A 12 17.56 19.35 -19.36
CA SER A 12 17.68 19.37 -17.92
C SER A 12 16.36 19.02 -17.26
N ILE A 13 16.30 17.88 -16.56
CA ILE A 13 15.15 17.58 -15.70
C ILE A 13 15.30 18.37 -14.39
N TYR A 14 14.77 19.58 -14.38
CA TYR A 14 14.42 20.27 -13.14
C TYR A 14 13.24 19.53 -12.50
N ILE A 15 13.53 18.64 -11.54
CA ILE A 15 12.51 18.12 -10.61
C ILE A 15 12.63 18.91 -9.32
N GLN A 16 11.71 19.84 -9.08
CA GLN A 16 11.60 20.52 -7.80
C GLN A 16 11.04 19.56 -6.74
N GLY A 17 11.87 19.20 -5.77
CA GLY A 17 11.47 18.90 -4.38
C GLY A 17 10.68 17.61 -4.08
N GLY A 18 10.53 16.67 -5.01
CA GLY A 18 9.88 15.38 -4.74
C GLY A 18 10.86 14.30 -4.24
N LEU A 19 10.42 13.46 -3.29
CA LEU A 19 11.16 12.27 -2.88
C LEU A 19 11.31 11.32 -4.09
N LYS A 20 12.54 10.90 -4.40
CA LYS A 20 12.81 9.93 -5.48
C LYS A 20 12.88 8.54 -4.88
N PHE A 21 12.20 7.59 -5.51
CA PHE A 21 12.30 6.17 -5.18
C PHE A 21 13.08 5.45 -6.28
N GLN A 22 13.99 4.54 -5.92
CA GLN A 22 14.49 3.59 -6.90
C GLN A 22 13.48 2.46 -7.09
N THR A 23 13.16 2.15 -8.33
CA THR A 23 12.29 1.02 -8.68
C THR A 23 13.03 -0.31 -8.50
N LEU A 24 12.27 -1.41 -8.49
CA LEU A 24 12.82 -2.78 -8.52
C LEU A 24 13.64 -3.03 -9.80
N CYS A 25 14.43 -4.12 -9.83
CA CYS A 25 15.12 -4.56 -11.05
C CYS A 25 14.12 -4.88 -12.16
N ALA A 26 14.55 -4.87 -13.42
CA ALA A 26 13.66 -5.04 -14.58
C ALA A 26 12.80 -6.32 -14.51
N THR A 27 13.36 -7.43 -14.02
CA THR A 27 12.61 -8.68 -13.85
C THR A 27 11.55 -8.58 -12.75
N CYS A 28 11.92 -8.06 -11.58
CA CYS A 28 11.00 -7.90 -10.46
C CYS A 28 9.89 -6.87 -10.76
N ASN A 29 10.24 -5.78 -11.45
CA ASN A 29 9.28 -4.72 -11.78
C ASN A 29 8.32 -5.15 -12.90
N ASN A 30 8.85 -5.64 -14.01
CA ASN A 30 8.04 -5.83 -15.22
C ASN A 30 7.40 -7.22 -15.30
N HIS A 31 8.10 -8.27 -14.85
CA HIS A 31 7.57 -9.64 -14.91
C HIS A 31 6.81 -9.95 -13.62
N ARG A 32 7.48 -9.95 -12.46
CA ARG A 32 6.81 -10.36 -11.21
C ARG A 32 5.70 -9.39 -10.79
N LEU A 33 6.04 -8.12 -10.56
CA LEU A 33 5.07 -7.14 -10.09
C LEU A 33 4.06 -6.81 -11.19
N GLY A 34 4.52 -6.31 -12.34
CA GLY A 34 3.64 -5.81 -13.39
C GLY A 34 2.85 -6.86 -14.17
N LEU A 35 3.41 -8.05 -14.44
CA LEU A 35 2.75 -9.09 -15.24
C LEU A 35 2.05 -10.12 -14.36
N ASP A 36 2.68 -10.61 -13.30
CA ASP A 36 2.14 -11.74 -12.53
C ASP A 36 1.19 -11.30 -11.40
N TYR A 37 1.46 -10.17 -10.72
CA TYR A 37 0.74 -9.81 -9.48
C TYR A 37 -0.21 -8.60 -9.62
N ASP A 38 0.22 -7.52 -10.28
CA ASP A 38 -0.57 -6.29 -10.44
C ASP A 38 -1.92 -6.47 -11.16
N PRO A 39 -2.11 -7.42 -12.10
CA PRO A 39 -3.42 -7.63 -12.71
C PRO A 39 -4.52 -7.94 -11.69
N GLU A 40 -4.23 -8.72 -10.65
CA GLU A 40 -5.21 -9.06 -9.61
C GLU A 40 -5.52 -7.86 -8.71
N LEU A 41 -4.50 -7.07 -8.32
CA LEU A 41 -4.73 -5.83 -7.58
C LEU A 41 -5.56 -4.84 -8.40
N LYS A 42 -5.28 -4.74 -9.71
CA LYS A 42 -6.08 -3.92 -10.63
C LYS A 42 -7.53 -4.40 -10.69
N TYR A 43 -7.75 -5.71 -10.83
CA TYR A 43 -9.08 -6.30 -10.82
C TYR A 43 -9.82 -5.96 -9.51
N PHE A 44 -9.16 -6.14 -8.36
CA PHE A 44 -9.70 -5.81 -7.04
C PHE A 44 -10.17 -4.35 -6.93
N VAL A 45 -9.32 -3.43 -7.40
CA VAL A 45 -9.59 -1.99 -7.47
C VAL A 45 -10.79 -1.68 -8.38
N ASP A 46 -10.84 -2.29 -9.56
CA ASP A 46 -11.90 -2.06 -10.54
C ASP A 46 -13.25 -2.55 -10.01
N GLN A 47 -13.30 -3.73 -9.37
CA GLN A 47 -14.53 -4.26 -8.76
C GLN A 47 -15.06 -3.36 -7.66
N MET A 48 -14.18 -2.88 -6.77
CA MET A 48 -14.57 -1.92 -5.74
C MET A 48 -15.10 -0.62 -6.35
N ARG A 49 -14.46 -0.13 -7.41
CA ARG A 49 -14.93 1.08 -8.12
C ARG A 49 -16.28 0.88 -8.78
N ILE A 50 -16.53 -0.28 -9.39
CA ILE A 50 -17.84 -0.63 -9.98
C ILE A 50 -18.89 -0.66 -8.87
N GLY A 51 -18.61 -1.33 -7.75
CA GLY A 51 -19.48 -1.33 -6.57
C GLY A 51 -19.80 0.09 -6.10
N MET A 52 -18.77 0.93 -5.94
CA MET A 52 -18.88 2.34 -5.57
C MET A 52 -19.57 3.24 -6.61
N GLN A 53 -19.67 2.85 -7.88
CA GLN A 53 -20.38 3.62 -8.91
C GLN A 53 -21.84 3.17 -9.04
N ALA A 54 -22.11 1.88 -8.89
CA ALA A 54 -23.47 1.36 -8.76
C ALA A 54 -24.18 1.99 -7.56
N VAL A 55 -23.41 2.29 -6.51
CA VAL A 55 -23.81 3.18 -5.42
C VAL A 55 -24.25 4.54 -5.92
N VAL A 56 -23.40 5.33 -6.58
CA VAL A 56 -23.70 6.75 -6.88
C VAL A 56 -24.91 6.90 -7.81
N ARG A 57 -25.18 5.91 -8.65
CA ARG A 57 -26.33 5.89 -9.57
C ARG A 57 -27.65 5.59 -8.88
N ASN A 58 -27.62 4.91 -7.73
CA ASN A 58 -28.77 4.68 -6.89
C ASN A 58 -28.71 5.73 -5.76
N VAL A 59 -29.79 6.44 -5.43
CA VAL A 59 -29.76 7.56 -4.44
C VAL A 59 -29.34 7.11 -3.01
N VAL A 60 -29.00 5.84 -2.81
CA VAL A 60 -28.55 5.23 -1.56
C VAL A 60 -27.23 4.46 -1.81
N LEU A 61 -26.18 4.79 -1.04
CA LEU A 61 -24.99 3.95 -0.89
C LEU A 61 -25.40 2.52 -0.47
N PRO A 62 -25.28 1.46 -1.31
CA PRO A 62 -25.30 0.09 -0.84
C PRO A 62 -24.28 -0.03 0.27
N ARG A 63 -24.79 -0.58 1.37
CA ARG A 63 -24.05 -0.70 2.61
C ARG A 63 -22.81 -1.58 2.42
N ILE A 64 -22.91 -2.63 1.61
CA ILE A 64 -21.90 -3.67 1.47
C ILE A 64 -21.50 -3.81 0.01
N VAL A 65 -20.19 -3.75 -0.27
CA VAL A 65 -19.60 -4.13 -1.56
C VAL A 65 -18.90 -5.47 -1.38
N ARG A 66 -19.21 -6.45 -2.23
CA ARG A 66 -18.57 -7.76 -2.24
C ARG A 66 -17.64 -7.88 -3.43
N VAL A 67 -16.45 -8.43 -3.21
CA VAL A 67 -15.45 -8.66 -4.26
C VAL A 67 -14.83 -10.04 -4.05
N GLU A 68 -14.82 -10.86 -5.10
CA GLU A 68 -14.15 -12.16 -5.11
C GLU A 68 -12.77 -11.99 -5.73
N VAL A 69 -11.69 -12.36 -5.04
CA VAL A 69 -10.33 -12.03 -5.47
C VAL A 69 -9.31 -13.03 -4.91
N ASP A 70 -8.21 -13.25 -5.61
CA ASP A 70 -7.06 -13.99 -5.08
C ASP A 70 -6.24 -13.10 -4.13
N LEU A 71 -6.32 -13.40 -2.83
CA LEU A 71 -5.64 -12.62 -1.79
C LEU A 71 -4.13 -12.78 -1.82
N HIS A 72 -3.61 -13.94 -2.26
CA HIS A 72 -2.18 -14.12 -2.37
C HIS A 72 -1.58 -13.18 -3.41
N LEU A 73 -2.21 -13.06 -4.58
CA LEU A 73 -1.77 -12.14 -5.64
C LEU A 73 -1.93 -10.67 -5.24
N VAL A 74 -3.06 -10.30 -4.62
CA VAL A 74 -3.26 -8.94 -4.07
C VAL A 74 -2.17 -8.59 -3.06
N ALA A 75 -1.92 -9.47 -2.09
CA ALA A 75 -0.90 -9.26 -1.07
C ALA A 75 0.50 -9.12 -1.69
N ARG A 76 0.85 -9.95 -2.69
CA ARG A 76 2.14 -9.89 -3.39
C ARG A 76 2.32 -8.57 -4.14
N SER A 77 1.28 -8.09 -4.81
CA SER A 77 1.32 -6.79 -5.48
C SER A 77 1.53 -5.65 -4.46
N VAL A 78 0.73 -5.60 -3.39
CA VAL A 78 0.87 -4.59 -2.32
C VAL A 78 2.26 -4.62 -1.68
N ILE A 79 2.75 -5.81 -1.32
CA ILE A 79 4.09 -5.98 -0.75
C ILE A 79 5.16 -5.53 -1.75
N GLY A 80 5.03 -5.88 -3.04
CA GLY A 80 5.96 -5.47 -4.08
C GLY A 80 6.09 -3.95 -4.20
N HIS A 81 4.96 -3.23 -4.20
CA HIS A 81 4.94 -1.76 -4.21
C HIS A 81 5.55 -1.17 -2.94
N ILE A 82 5.23 -1.72 -1.77
CA ILE A 82 5.81 -1.27 -0.48
C ILE A 82 7.32 -1.47 -0.48
N LEU A 83 7.81 -2.66 -0.88
CA LEU A 83 9.23 -2.99 -0.94
C LEU A 83 9.97 -2.12 -1.97
N ALA A 84 9.32 -1.74 -3.08
CA ALA A 84 9.89 -0.85 -4.08
C ALA A 84 10.02 0.61 -3.59
N ALA A 85 9.23 1.03 -2.61
CA ALA A 85 9.21 2.42 -2.14
C ALA A 85 10.39 2.78 -1.19
N HIS A 86 11.63 2.44 -1.57
CA HIS A 86 12.83 2.89 -0.85
C HIS A 86 13.28 4.27 -1.34
N ALA A 87 13.53 5.19 -0.42
CA ALA A 87 14.19 6.46 -0.74
C ALA A 87 15.55 6.18 -1.39
N VAL A 88 15.94 6.99 -2.37
CA VAL A 88 17.23 6.84 -3.07
C VAL A 88 18.40 6.80 -2.07
N GLU A 89 18.35 7.60 -1.02
CA GLU A 89 19.40 7.65 0.01
C GLU A 89 19.55 6.31 0.75
N ASP A 90 18.45 5.60 1.02
CA ASP A 90 18.51 4.29 1.69
C ASP A 90 19.03 3.18 0.77
N THR A 91 18.91 3.34 -0.55
CA THR A 91 19.47 2.36 -1.50
C THR A 91 20.99 2.47 -1.68
N GLN A 92 21.59 3.59 -1.26
CA GLN A 92 23.03 3.83 -1.39
C GLN A 92 23.85 3.21 -0.26
N THR A 93 23.21 2.88 0.87
CA THR A 93 23.87 2.24 2.00
C THR A 93 23.29 0.85 2.20
N TRP A 94 24.14 -0.18 2.07
CA TRP A 94 23.75 -1.52 2.47
C TRP A 94 23.47 -1.50 3.97
N ARG A 95 22.22 -1.76 4.35
CA ARG A 95 21.83 -1.96 5.75
C ARG A 95 21.46 -3.42 5.93
N GLN A 96 21.93 -4.00 7.03
CA GLN A 96 21.51 -5.32 7.43
C GLN A 96 19.99 -5.27 7.65
N ASP A 97 19.26 -6.13 6.95
CA ASP A 97 17.80 -6.21 7.09
C ASP A 97 17.48 -6.62 8.54
N ILE A 98 16.64 -5.84 9.21
CA ILE A 98 16.20 -6.07 10.60
C ILE A 98 15.18 -7.22 10.69
N GLY A 99 15.24 -8.18 9.76
CA GLY A 99 14.49 -9.42 9.72
C GLY A 99 13.05 -9.28 9.24
N ALA A 100 12.34 -8.24 9.68
CA ALA A 100 10.92 -8.07 9.40
C ALA A 100 10.61 -7.94 7.90
N SER A 101 11.51 -7.33 7.11
CA SER A 101 11.26 -7.13 5.67
C SER A 101 11.68 -8.35 4.82
N GLU A 102 12.51 -9.24 5.36
CA GLU A 102 13.04 -10.37 4.61
C GLU A 102 11.98 -11.46 4.39
N SER A 103 11.12 -11.73 5.38
CA SER A 103 10.00 -12.66 5.21
C SER A 103 9.04 -12.19 4.11
N LEU A 104 8.75 -10.88 4.05
CA LEU A 104 7.99 -10.26 2.97
C LEU A 104 8.69 -10.33 1.61
N ARG A 105 10.02 -10.12 1.56
CA ARG A 105 10.82 -10.21 0.33
C ARG A 105 10.81 -11.64 -0.21
N GLN A 106 11.02 -12.61 0.67
CA GLN A 106 10.97 -14.03 0.33
C GLN A 106 9.59 -14.44 -0.16
N TYR A 107 8.53 -13.98 0.51
CA TYR A 107 7.17 -14.16 0.02
C TYR A 107 7.03 -13.60 -1.39
N PHE A 108 7.36 -12.33 -1.64
CA PHE A 108 7.26 -11.71 -2.98
C PHE A 108 8.02 -12.47 -4.09
N LEU A 109 9.25 -12.92 -3.81
CA LEU A 109 10.12 -13.57 -4.79
C LEU A 109 9.69 -15.01 -5.14
N HIS A 110 9.04 -15.71 -4.21
CA HIS A 110 8.70 -17.13 -4.33
C HIS A 110 7.18 -17.32 -4.34
N SER A 111 6.61 -17.58 -5.52
CA SER A 111 5.15 -17.68 -5.75
C SER A 111 4.47 -18.83 -5.00
N ASP A 112 5.24 -19.85 -4.66
CA ASP A 112 4.83 -21.07 -3.95
C ASP A 112 4.78 -20.91 -2.42
N ARG A 113 5.34 -19.82 -1.87
CA ARG A 113 5.37 -19.61 -0.43
C ARG A 113 4.04 -19.08 0.10
N ALA A 114 3.61 -19.62 1.22
CA ALA A 114 2.51 -19.09 2.02
C ALA A 114 2.82 -17.69 2.57
N PHE A 115 1.77 -16.95 2.93
CA PHE A 115 1.92 -15.63 3.53
C PHE A 115 2.64 -15.77 4.89
N PRO A 116 3.60 -14.88 5.23
CA PRO A 116 4.36 -15.01 6.47
C PRO A 116 3.49 -14.90 7.74
N ASP A 117 3.65 -15.83 8.68
CA ASP A 117 2.83 -15.94 9.90
C ASP A 117 2.98 -14.75 10.88
N ASP A 118 4.14 -14.10 10.83
CA ASP A 118 4.50 -12.90 11.59
C ASP A 118 3.82 -11.63 11.05
N TRP A 119 3.17 -11.71 9.89
CA TRP A 119 2.51 -10.57 9.25
C TRP A 119 0.99 -10.74 9.19
N ARG A 120 0.32 -9.59 9.16
CA ARG A 120 -1.11 -9.47 8.87
C ARG A 120 -1.32 -8.37 7.83
N LEU A 121 -2.24 -8.59 6.91
CA LEU A 121 -2.62 -7.61 5.89
C LEU A 121 -4.04 -7.12 6.17
N TYR A 122 -4.16 -5.85 6.50
CA TYR A 122 -5.44 -5.17 6.68
C TYR A 122 -5.78 -4.34 5.46
N CYS A 123 -7.07 -4.26 5.15
CA CYS A 123 -7.61 -3.44 4.07
C CYS A 123 -8.89 -2.71 4.49
N TRP A 124 -9.06 -1.49 4.01
CA TRP A 124 -10.28 -0.71 4.21
C TRP A 124 -10.58 0.14 2.98
N PRO A 125 -11.85 0.53 2.76
CA PRO A 125 -12.17 1.53 1.74
C PRO A 125 -11.44 2.85 2.06
N TYR A 126 -10.83 3.46 1.07
CA TYR A 126 -10.09 4.71 1.23
C TYR A 126 -10.55 5.70 0.19
N LEU A 127 -11.39 6.65 0.61
CA LEU A 127 -12.15 7.54 -0.27
C LEU A 127 -11.43 8.87 -0.51
N SER A 128 -10.10 8.83 -0.64
CA SER A 128 -9.29 10.01 -0.92
C SER A 128 -8.37 9.74 -2.11
N ARG A 129 -8.10 10.79 -2.89
CA ARG A 129 -7.20 10.74 -4.04
C ARG A 129 -5.73 10.90 -3.67
N LYS A 130 -5.42 11.23 -2.41
CA LYS A 130 -4.03 11.31 -1.93
C LYS A 130 -3.47 9.90 -1.90
N GLN A 131 -2.30 9.68 -2.49
CA GLN A 131 -1.59 8.41 -2.37
C GLN A 131 -0.62 8.53 -1.20
N VAL A 132 -0.58 7.52 -0.34
CA VAL A 132 0.30 7.50 0.83
C VAL A 132 1.04 6.18 0.84
N ILE A 133 2.37 6.24 0.97
CA ILE A 133 3.18 5.08 1.32
C ILE A 133 3.96 5.44 2.57
N LEU A 134 3.80 4.66 3.63
CA LEU A 134 4.54 4.81 4.87
C LEU A 134 5.24 3.50 5.17
N ARG A 135 6.56 3.55 5.35
CA ARG A 135 7.36 2.38 5.69
C ARG A 135 7.97 2.52 7.08
N HIS A 136 8.20 1.38 7.71
CA HIS A 136 8.91 1.31 8.98
C HIS A 136 8.30 2.23 10.05
N ALA A 137 6.97 2.20 10.17
CA ALA A 137 6.25 3.01 11.13
C ALA A 137 5.83 2.14 12.33
N GLY A 138 5.84 2.76 13.50
CA GLY A 138 5.36 2.19 14.76
C GLY A 138 4.12 2.93 15.24
N TRP A 139 3.13 2.18 15.69
CA TRP A 139 1.97 2.68 16.40
C TRP A 139 2.04 2.19 17.84
N MET A 140 1.69 3.05 18.78
CA MET A 140 1.64 2.72 20.19
C MET A 140 0.29 3.12 20.77
N ASP A 141 -0.38 2.23 21.50
CA ASP A 141 -1.54 2.57 22.32
C ASP A 141 -1.12 2.63 23.79
N ILE A 142 -1.07 3.83 24.37
CA ILE A 142 -0.60 4.02 25.75
C ILE A 142 -1.63 3.58 26.80
N SER A 143 -2.87 3.30 26.39
CA SER A 143 -3.92 2.82 27.31
C SER A 143 -3.79 1.35 27.65
N LEU A 144 -3.07 0.57 26.85
CA LEU A 144 -2.84 -0.85 27.11
C LEU A 144 -1.89 -1.02 28.30
N PRO A 145 -2.13 -1.98 29.21
CA PRO A 145 -1.37 -2.14 30.45
C PRO A 145 0.06 -2.60 30.19
N ASP A 146 0.23 -3.65 29.37
CA ASP A 146 1.49 -4.36 29.18
C ASP A 146 2.37 -3.75 28.08
N ALA A 147 3.63 -3.48 28.40
CA ALA A 147 4.56 -2.80 27.48
C ALA A 147 4.76 -3.53 26.13
N GLY A 148 4.67 -4.86 26.13
CA GLY A 148 4.79 -5.67 24.91
C GLY A 148 3.59 -5.56 23.97
N ASP A 149 2.40 -5.27 24.51
CA ASP A 149 1.16 -5.24 23.73
C ASP A 149 0.80 -3.84 23.24
N LYS A 150 1.51 -2.82 23.70
CA LYS A 150 1.26 -1.42 23.34
C LYS A 150 1.64 -1.13 21.89
N THR A 151 2.59 -1.84 21.31
CA THR A 151 3.23 -1.43 20.05
C THR A 151 2.95 -2.34 18.88
N VAL A 152 2.66 -1.73 17.74
CA VAL A 152 2.57 -2.39 16.44
C VAL A 152 3.58 -1.75 15.49
N TYR A 153 4.30 -2.57 14.73
CA TYR A 153 5.18 -2.13 13.66
C TYR A 153 4.58 -2.52 12.30
N GLY A 154 4.76 -1.68 11.27
CA GLY A 154 4.21 -1.97 9.97
C GLY A 154 4.50 -1.00 8.84
N HIS A 155 3.81 -1.24 7.73
CA HIS A 155 3.86 -0.46 6.50
C HIS A 155 2.45 -0.15 6.01
N ILE A 156 2.25 1.02 5.42
CA ILE A 156 0.98 1.46 4.84
C ILE A 156 1.15 1.78 3.38
N MET A 157 0.13 1.41 2.60
CA MET A 157 -0.05 1.85 1.23
C MET A 157 -1.51 2.25 1.04
N LYS A 158 -1.79 3.49 0.66
CA LYS A 158 -3.13 3.99 0.40
C LYS A 158 -3.20 4.63 -0.97
N PHE A 159 -4.22 4.28 -1.72
CA PHE A 159 -4.57 4.91 -2.98
C PHE A 159 -6.04 4.60 -3.28
N LEU A 160 -6.77 5.51 -3.91
CA LEU A 160 -8.20 5.27 -4.19
C LEU A 160 -8.39 3.94 -4.96
N PRO A 161 -9.24 3.00 -4.52
CA PRO A 161 -10.22 3.09 -3.43
C PRO A 161 -9.84 2.36 -2.14
N PHE A 162 -8.59 1.98 -1.92
CA PHE A 162 -8.16 1.14 -0.80
C PHE A 162 -7.02 1.73 0.02
N GLY A 163 -7.10 1.50 1.32
CA GLY A 163 -5.96 1.57 2.24
C GLY A 163 -5.54 0.16 2.61
N PHE A 164 -4.24 -0.06 2.66
CA PHE A 164 -3.62 -1.30 3.07
C PHE A 164 -2.66 -1.03 4.23
N TRP A 165 -2.66 -1.91 5.23
CA TRP A 165 -1.74 -1.86 6.36
C TRP A 165 -1.18 -3.26 6.61
N LEU A 166 0.12 -3.40 6.34
CA LEU A 166 0.90 -4.56 6.74
C LEU A 166 1.38 -4.38 8.16
N VAL A 167 1.06 -5.32 9.03
CA VAL A 167 1.33 -5.27 10.45
C VAL A 167 2.13 -6.50 10.86
N HIS A 168 3.25 -6.29 11.53
CA HIS A 168 4.11 -7.35 12.04
C HIS A 168 3.83 -7.61 13.53
N ASN A 169 3.73 -8.88 13.90
CA ASN A 169 3.53 -9.36 15.28
C ASN A 169 2.47 -8.56 16.04
N ARG A 170 1.25 -8.46 15.46
CA ARG A 170 0.15 -7.72 16.08
C ARG A 170 -0.13 -8.26 17.48
N PRO A 171 -0.06 -7.43 18.54
CA PRO A 171 -0.60 -7.79 19.83
C PRO A 171 -2.10 -8.09 19.74
N LEU A 172 -2.59 -9.00 20.60
CA LEU A 172 -4.00 -9.38 20.59
C LEU A 172 -4.91 -8.18 20.90
N ASP A 173 -4.48 -7.34 21.85
CA ASP A 173 -5.25 -6.22 22.39
C ASP A 173 -5.13 -4.94 21.58
N PHE A 174 -4.21 -4.88 20.60
CA PHE A 174 -4.10 -3.73 19.71
C PHE A 174 -5.21 -3.78 18.65
N ILE A 175 -6.17 -2.86 18.77
CA ILE A 175 -7.33 -2.79 17.87
C ILE A 175 -6.96 -2.09 16.56
N ILE A 176 -7.25 -2.75 15.45
CA ILE A 176 -7.10 -2.19 14.10
C ILE A 176 -8.49 -2.13 13.46
N ASP A 177 -8.97 -0.92 13.18
CA ASP A 177 -10.26 -0.65 12.55
C ASP A 177 -10.15 -0.80 11.02
N ALA A 178 -9.80 -2.00 10.58
CA ALA A 178 -9.73 -2.38 9.17
C ALA A 178 -9.99 -3.88 9.02
N LEU A 179 -10.41 -4.31 7.82
CA LEU A 179 -10.70 -5.70 7.55
C LEU A 179 -9.41 -6.50 7.41
N ASP A 180 -9.27 -7.58 8.17
CA ASP A 180 -8.18 -8.55 8.00
C ASP A 180 -8.40 -9.34 6.70
N ILE A 181 -7.54 -9.10 5.71
CA ILE A 181 -7.52 -9.78 4.42
C ILE A 181 -6.25 -10.63 4.26
N THR A 182 -5.64 -11.03 5.38
CA THR A 182 -4.43 -11.85 5.37
C THR A 182 -4.70 -13.15 4.60
N PRO A 183 -3.98 -13.43 3.51
CA PRO A 183 -4.14 -14.68 2.77
C PRO A 183 -3.86 -15.87 3.69
N ARG A 184 -4.71 -16.90 3.65
CA ARG A 184 -4.59 -18.07 4.52
C ARG A 184 -4.30 -19.32 3.69
N GLY A 185 -3.45 -20.19 4.23
CA GLY A 185 -3.08 -21.43 3.58
C GLY A 185 -1.98 -21.25 2.55
N VAL A 186 -1.91 -22.20 1.63
CA VAL A 186 -0.96 -22.20 0.52
C VAL A 186 -1.53 -21.36 -0.63
N PRO A 187 -0.70 -20.74 -1.49
CA PRO A 187 -1.17 -20.03 -2.68
C PRO A 187 -1.86 -20.99 -3.65
N ASP A 188 -3.15 -21.24 -3.42
CA ASP A 188 -4.05 -21.84 -4.37
C ASP A 188 -4.75 -20.70 -5.12
N SER A 189 -4.99 -20.89 -6.42
CA SER A 189 -5.67 -19.92 -7.31
C SER A 189 -7.16 -19.70 -6.97
N VAL A 190 -7.56 -19.95 -5.72
CA VAL A 190 -8.92 -19.87 -5.25
C VAL A 190 -9.21 -18.43 -4.86
N GLN A 191 -10.25 -17.87 -5.47
CA GLN A 191 -10.75 -16.55 -5.12
C GLN A 191 -11.53 -16.60 -3.80
N GLU A 192 -11.30 -15.62 -2.94
CA GLU A 192 -12.02 -15.42 -1.68
C GLU A 192 -12.96 -14.21 -1.78
N ALA A 193 -14.17 -14.36 -1.23
CA ALA A 193 -15.16 -13.28 -1.20
C ALA A 193 -14.95 -12.35 0.00
N ILE A 194 -14.50 -11.13 -0.27
CA ILE A 194 -14.35 -10.05 0.71
C ILE A 194 -15.57 -9.13 0.69
N SER A 195 -16.06 -8.73 1.87
CA SER A 195 -17.17 -7.79 2.02
C SER A 195 -16.73 -6.51 2.74
N PHE A 196 -16.93 -5.35 2.12
CA PHE A 196 -16.64 -4.03 2.69
C PHE A 196 -17.92 -3.30 3.05
N ASP A 197 -18.07 -2.86 4.31
CA ASP A 197 -19.15 -1.94 4.72
C ASP A 197 -18.70 -0.48 4.49
N LEU A 198 -19.25 0.16 3.46
CA LEU A 198 -18.87 1.54 3.09
C LEU A 198 -19.24 2.56 4.18
N ARG A 199 -20.16 2.25 5.09
CA ARG A 199 -20.57 3.15 6.20
C ARG A 199 -19.63 3.08 7.40
N ARG A 200 -18.82 2.02 7.50
CA ARG A 200 -17.85 1.82 8.59
C ARG A 200 -16.42 2.07 8.12
N THR A 201 -16.28 2.98 7.16
CA THR A 201 -14.98 3.33 6.60
C THR A 201 -14.23 4.26 7.56
N PRO A 202 -12.97 3.95 7.94
CA PRO A 202 -12.15 4.84 8.74
C PRO A 202 -11.96 6.21 8.10
N HIS A 203 -11.61 7.21 8.90
CA HIS A 203 -11.26 8.54 8.41
C HIS A 203 -10.11 8.46 7.38
N TYR A 204 -10.07 9.36 6.39
CA TYR A 204 -9.05 9.29 5.32
C TYR A 204 -7.60 9.47 5.82
N LEU A 205 -7.42 10.06 7.01
CA LEU A 205 -6.12 10.15 7.69
C LEU A 205 -5.81 8.95 8.58
N TYR A 206 -6.64 7.91 8.59
CA TYR A 206 -6.35 6.69 9.32
C TYR A 206 -5.28 5.86 8.59
N PRO A 207 -4.31 5.27 9.32
CA PRO A 207 -3.99 5.46 10.75
C PRO A 207 -2.90 6.52 11.00
N GLU A 208 -2.55 7.39 10.03
CA GLU A 208 -1.51 8.41 10.22
C GLU A 208 -1.86 9.52 11.20
N ASN A 209 -3.15 9.73 11.47
CA ASN A 209 -3.64 10.68 12.47
C ASN A 209 -4.36 9.91 13.58
N PRO A 210 -3.60 9.24 14.48
CA PRO A 210 -4.18 8.51 15.60
C PRO A 210 -4.98 9.45 16.51
N ALA A 211 -6.06 8.94 17.09
CA ALA A 211 -6.90 9.67 18.05
C ALA A 211 -6.80 9.04 19.45
N GLY A 212 -7.09 9.83 20.49
CA GLY A 212 -7.12 9.34 21.87
C GLY A 212 -5.74 9.00 22.41
N HIS A 213 -5.52 7.73 22.75
CA HIS A 213 -4.32 7.22 23.42
C HIS A 213 -3.28 6.63 22.45
N GLN A 214 -3.43 6.89 21.15
CA GLN A 214 -2.55 6.32 20.14
C GLN A 214 -1.50 7.32 19.66
N ILE A 215 -0.27 6.84 19.49
CA ILE A 215 0.88 7.61 19.01
C ILE A 215 1.44 6.89 17.78
N MET A 216 1.82 7.64 16.75
CA MET A 216 2.54 7.10 15.59
C MET A 216 3.95 7.70 15.53
N LEU A 217 4.93 6.84 15.28
CA LEU A 217 6.35 7.18 15.14
C LEU A 217 6.84 6.63 13.80
N PHE A 218 7.48 7.47 13.00
CA PHE A 218 8.07 7.06 11.73
C PHE A 218 9.24 7.98 11.37
N ASN A 219 10.10 7.51 10.47
CA ASN A 219 11.15 8.35 9.88
C ASN A 219 10.60 9.04 8.62
N ASN A 220 10.71 10.36 8.53
CA ASN A 220 10.22 11.15 7.39
C ASN A 220 10.77 10.68 6.03
N GLN A 221 12.00 10.14 6.00
CA GLN A 221 12.59 9.59 4.76
C GLN A 221 11.90 8.30 4.28
N GLN A 222 11.14 7.64 5.15
CA GLN A 222 10.37 6.42 4.87
C GLN A 222 8.89 6.72 4.55
N SER A 223 8.54 8.00 4.38
CA SER A 223 7.17 8.43 4.11
C SER A 223 7.06 9.12 2.75
N SER A 224 5.96 8.83 2.04
CA SER A 224 5.61 9.47 0.79
C SER A 224 4.14 9.84 0.79
N VAL A 225 3.85 11.09 0.42
CA VAL A 225 2.49 11.54 0.16
C VAL A 225 2.47 12.21 -1.20
N ALA A 226 1.68 11.68 -2.11
CA ALA A 226 1.41 12.31 -3.39
C ALA A 226 -0.01 12.86 -3.41
N GLU A 227 -0.13 14.17 -3.57
CA GLU A 227 -1.41 14.84 -3.75
C GLU A 227 -1.74 14.94 -5.24
N PRO A 228 -3.01 14.75 -5.64
CA PRO A 228 -3.41 15.00 -7.02
C PRO A 228 -3.15 16.47 -7.36
N ALA A 229 -2.69 16.74 -8.59
CA ALA A 229 -2.54 18.10 -9.07
C ALA A 229 -3.85 18.89 -8.87
N PRO A 230 -3.78 20.16 -8.43
CA PRO A 230 -4.97 20.99 -8.28
C PRO A 230 -5.70 21.02 -9.62
N VAL A 231 -7.01 20.74 -9.59
CA VAL A 231 -7.85 20.86 -10.79
C VAL A 231 -7.76 22.31 -11.22
N ARG A 232 -7.04 22.59 -12.32
CA ARG A 232 -7.01 23.93 -12.92
C ARG A 232 -8.46 24.30 -13.19
N ALA A 233 -8.97 25.30 -12.47
CA ALA A 233 -10.23 25.92 -12.80
C ALA A 233 -10.11 26.34 -14.27
N LYS A 234 -10.96 25.77 -15.13
CA LYS A 234 -11.08 26.28 -16.50
C LYS A 234 -11.43 27.75 -16.35
N SER A 235 -10.50 28.64 -16.72
CA SER A 235 -10.77 30.06 -16.88
C SER A 235 -11.98 30.16 -17.79
N ARG A 236 -13.12 30.57 -17.22
CA ARG A 236 -14.25 31.00 -18.04
C ARG A 236 -13.74 32.20 -18.85
N LEU A 237 -13.92 32.11 -20.16
CA LEU A 237 -13.61 33.12 -21.16
C LEU A 237 -14.12 34.50 -20.75
#